data_AF-A0A2E3CRN4-F1
#
_entry.id   AF-A0A2E3CRN4-F1
#
_cell.length_a   1.000
_cell.length_b   1.000
_cell.length_c   1.000
_cell.angle_alpha   90.00
_cell.angle_beta   90.00
_cell.angle_gamma   90.00
#
_symmetry.space_group_name_H-M   'P 1'
#
loop_
_entity.id
_entity.type
_entity.pdbx_description
1 polymer ?
#
loop_
_entity_poly.entity_id
_entity_poly.type
_entity_poly.pdbx_seq_one_letter_code
_entity_poly.pdbx_strand_id
1 'polypeptide(L)'
;MEATEITEQLKSVILDTYGDRVGTFKLQSVDEETSKARQKARGQLSKEQRLIIDRALVPFRDWLIDRDPEAAERVANGSPAPQDIETAVRAAEDHAVAQMAPDISTDEAALLVFRLQNGRIETIEERNNNRRPPLRLSNRHVRTMAGGFAIIFLGSGIAGMTAEAGTLVTVAGAAVFVYGFRKWRSSETTSNIPEVSVFRGGKIKSEGRTQL
;
A
#
# COMPACT_ATOMS: atom_id res chain seq x y z
N MET A 1 7.68 -20.24 26.66
CA MET A 1 6.63 -19.87 25.70
C MET A 1 6.81 -20.74 24.48
N GLU A 2 5.80 -21.53 24.16
CA GLU A 2 5.78 -22.46 23.02
C GLU A 2 5.38 -21.75 21.72
N ALA A 3 5.72 -22.34 20.57
CA ALA A 3 5.39 -21.74 19.26
C ALA A 3 3.88 -21.57 19.05
N THR A 4 3.08 -22.51 19.56
CA THR A 4 1.61 -22.44 19.52
C THR A 4 1.06 -21.28 20.36
N GLU A 5 1.64 -21.03 21.54
CA GLU A 5 1.25 -19.92 22.41
C GLU A 5 1.50 -18.57 21.72
N ILE A 6 2.68 -18.40 21.10
CA ILE A 6 3.01 -17.20 20.31
C ILE A 6 2.00 -17.01 19.17
N THR A 7 1.68 -18.09 18.47
CA THR A 7 0.74 -18.05 17.35
C THR A 7 -0.64 -17.55 17.79
N GLU A 8 -1.21 -18.16 18.84
CA GLU A 8 -2.53 -17.77 19.35
C GLU A 8 -2.53 -16.35 19.93
N GLN A 9 -1.43 -15.95 20.58
CA GLN A 9 -1.28 -14.58 21.06
C GLN A 9 -1.27 -13.57 19.91
N LEU A 10 -0.53 -13.83 18.83
CA LEU A 10 -0.50 -12.96 17.65
C LEU A 10 -1.86 -12.89 16.96
N LYS A 11 -2.59 -14.00 16.88
CA LYS A 11 -3.98 -14.01 16.38
C LYS A 11 -4.88 -13.14 17.25
N SER A 12 -4.79 -13.26 18.58
CA SER A 12 -5.53 -12.40 19.52
C SER A 12 -5.22 -10.94 19.27
N VAL A 13 -3.95 -10.57 19.14
CA VAL A 13 -3.56 -9.17 18.89
C VAL A 13 -4.21 -8.64 17.61
N ILE A 14 -4.26 -9.43 16.52
CA ILE A 14 -4.93 -9.02 15.29
C ILE A 14 -6.44 -8.82 15.52
N LEU A 15 -7.10 -9.77 16.20
CA LEU A 15 -8.53 -9.71 16.48
C LEU A 15 -8.90 -8.56 17.42
N ASP A 16 -8.11 -8.32 18.46
CA ASP A 16 -8.31 -7.26 19.44
C ASP A 16 -8.10 -5.87 18.80
N THR A 17 -7.15 -5.77 17.87
CA THR A 17 -6.81 -4.50 17.22
C THR A 17 -7.75 -4.17 16.05
N TYR A 18 -8.01 -5.15 15.19
CA TYR A 18 -8.67 -4.93 13.90
C TYR A 18 -10.05 -5.58 13.79
N GLY A 19 -10.44 -6.41 14.75
CA GLY A 19 -11.71 -7.14 14.76
C GLY A 19 -11.85 -8.06 13.55
N ASP A 20 -13.05 -8.04 12.96
CA ASP A 20 -13.40 -8.82 11.78
C ASP A 20 -13.02 -8.17 10.44
N ARG A 21 -12.23 -7.10 10.48
CA ARG A 21 -11.75 -6.47 9.25
C ARG A 21 -10.72 -7.36 8.57
N VAL A 22 -10.86 -7.47 7.25
CA VAL A 22 -10.00 -8.26 6.38
C VAL A 22 -9.65 -7.45 5.14
N GLY A 23 -8.41 -7.53 4.69
CA GLY A 23 -7.92 -6.85 3.50
C GLY A 23 -6.48 -6.39 3.68
N THR A 24 -6.14 -5.27 3.04
CA THR A 24 -4.75 -4.85 2.92
C THR A 24 -4.24 -4.20 4.20
N PHE A 25 -3.18 -4.77 4.77
CA PHE A 25 -2.49 -4.17 5.91
C PHE A 25 -1.77 -2.87 5.51
N LYS A 26 -2.06 -1.79 6.24
CA LYS A 26 -1.32 -0.51 6.16
C LYS A 26 -0.61 -0.28 7.48
N LEU A 27 0.55 -0.90 7.62
CA LEU A 27 1.41 -0.76 8.78
C LEU A 27 2.42 0.37 8.58
N GLN A 28 2.90 0.94 9.68
CA GLN A 28 3.94 1.96 9.64
C GLN A 28 5.26 1.37 9.12
N SER A 29 5.99 2.19 8.36
CA SER A 29 7.35 1.88 7.92
C SER A 29 8.29 1.83 9.12
N VAL A 30 9.35 1.03 9.01
CA VAL A 30 10.39 0.93 10.04
C VAL A 30 11.28 2.18 9.97
N ASP A 31 11.31 2.96 11.04
CA ASP A 31 12.24 4.08 11.21
C ASP A 31 13.55 3.62 11.88
N GLU A 32 14.48 4.56 12.08
CA GLU A 32 15.80 4.26 12.63
C GLU A 32 15.73 3.73 14.07
N GLU A 33 14.85 4.29 14.90
CA GLU A 33 14.66 3.90 16.29
C GLU A 33 14.09 2.48 16.40
N THR A 34 13.06 2.18 15.61
CA THR A 34 12.47 0.84 15.52
C THR A 34 13.49 -0.17 15.00
N SER A 35 14.32 0.21 14.03
CA SER A 35 15.38 -0.66 13.51
C SER A 35 16.44 -0.98 14.58
N LYS A 36 16.87 0.02 15.37
CA LYS A 36 17.83 -0.18 16.46
C LYS A 36 17.23 -1.07 17.56
N ALA A 37 15.99 -0.79 17.99
CA ALA A 37 15.27 -1.60 18.97
C ALA A 37 15.16 -3.07 18.51
N ARG A 38 14.78 -3.30 17.25
CA ARG A 38 14.71 -4.65 16.66
C ARG A 38 16.06 -5.37 16.70
N GLN A 39 17.12 -4.71 16.25
CA GLN A 39 18.45 -5.33 16.19
C GLN A 39 18.94 -5.71 17.58
N LYS A 40 18.77 -4.82 18.56
CA LYS A 40 19.09 -5.08 19.97
C LYS A 40 18.30 -6.26 20.52
N ALA A 41 16.97 -6.23 20.38
CA ALA A 41 16.07 -7.26 20.89
C ALA A 41 16.39 -8.64 20.29
N ARG A 42 16.55 -8.72 18.96
CA ARG A 42 16.96 -9.97 18.28
C ARG A 42 18.32 -10.45 18.77
N GLY A 43 19.27 -9.53 18.98
CA GLY A 43 20.62 -9.81 19.47
C GLY A 43 20.64 -10.57 20.81
N GLN A 44 19.62 -10.37 21.65
CA GLN A 44 19.50 -11.01 22.95
C GLN A 44 18.91 -12.42 22.90
N LEU A 45 18.17 -12.75 21.83
CA LEU A 45 17.51 -14.05 21.71
C LEU A 45 18.50 -15.15 21.34
N SER A 46 18.37 -16.29 22.01
CA SER A 46 19.08 -17.52 21.65
C SER A 46 18.63 -18.05 20.28
N LYS A 47 19.42 -18.95 19.69
CA LYS A 47 19.08 -19.57 18.40
C LYS A 47 17.76 -20.35 18.49
N GLU A 48 17.55 -21.03 19.60
CA GLU A 48 16.35 -21.81 19.89
C GLU A 48 15.12 -20.90 20.02
N GLN A 49 15.25 -19.79 20.74
CA GLN A 49 14.17 -18.80 20.85
C GLN A 49 13.78 -18.20 19.49
N ARG A 50 14.78 -17.84 18.67
CA ARG A 50 14.53 -17.36 17.30
C ARG A 50 13.82 -18.41 16.45
N LEU A 51 14.23 -19.67 16.56
CA LEU A 51 13.59 -20.77 15.83
C LEU A 51 12.14 -21.02 16.29
N ILE A 52 11.86 -20.85 17.59
CA ILE A 52 10.48 -20.94 18.13
C ILE A 52 9.60 -19.84 17.51
N ILE A 53 10.10 -18.60 17.44
CA ILE A 53 9.40 -17.48 16.77
C ILE A 53 9.16 -17.81 15.29
N ASP A 54 10.21 -18.21 14.55
CA ASP A 54 10.09 -18.53 13.12
C ASP A 54 9.04 -19.62 12.87
N ARG A 55 8.98 -20.64 13.74
CA ARG A 55 7.97 -21.70 13.67
C ARG A 55 6.55 -21.21 13.99
N ALA A 56 6.39 -20.24 14.87
CA ALA A 56 5.10 -19.63 15.20
C ALA A 56 4.57 -18.73 14.08
N LEU A 57 5.46 -18.09 13.32
CA LEU A 57 5.07 -17.17 12.25
C LEU A 57 4.44 -17.87 11.04
N VAL A 58 4.78 -19.14 10.78
CA VAL A 58 4.18 -19.93 9.68
C VAL A 58 2.67 -20.13 9.86
N PRO A 59 2.16 -20.75 10.93
CA PRO A 59 0.72 -20.91 11.13
C PRO A 59 -0.01 -19.57 11.32
N PHE A 60 0.68 -18.54 11.84
CA PHE A 60 0.11 -17.19 11.88
C PHE A 60 -0.09 -16.59 10.49
N ARG A 61 0.89 -16.75 9.60
CA ARG A 61 0.81 -16.33 8.20
C ARG A 61 -0.31 -17.06 7.45
N ASP A 62 -0.38 -18.38 7.61
CA ASP A 62 -1.40 -19.19 6.94
C ASP A 62 -2.80 -18.79 7.43
N TRP A 63 -2.96 -18.51 8.72
CA TRP A 63 -4.21 -17.97 9.26
C TRP A 63 -4.58 -16.59 8.68
N LEU A 64 -3.61 -15.68 8.46
CA LEU A 64 -3.86 -14.40 7.80
C LEU A 64 -4.31 -14.59 6.34
N ILE A 65 -3.71 -15.55 5.62
CA ILE A 65 -4.07 -15.88 4.24
C ILE A 65 -5.50 -16.44 4.18
N ASP A 66 -5.82 -17.42 5.03
CA ASP A 66 -7.14 -18.06 5.05
C ASP A 66 -8.27 -17.10 5.41
N ARG A 67 -7.95 -16.05 6.21
CA ARG A 67 -8.91 -15.02 6.59
C ARG A 67 -9.27 -14.09 5.43
N ASP A 68 -8.35 -13.86 4.49
CA ASP A 68 -8.57 -13.00 3.31
C ASP A 68 -8.90 -13.83 2.06
N PRO A 69 -10.16 -13.80 1.57
CA PRO A 69 -10.56 -14.55 0.39
C PRO A 69 -9.71 -14.25 -0.85
N GLU A 70 -9.27 -12.99 -1.03
CA GLU A 70 -8.42 -12.60 -2.18
C GLU A 70 -7.02 -13.21 -2.05
N ALA A 71 -6.47 -13.23 -0.83
CA ALA A 71 -5.18 -13.84 -0.55
C ALA A 71 -5.24 -15.38 -0.66
N ALA A 72 -6.27 -15.99 -0.10
CA ALA A 72 -6.50 -17.43 -0.15
C ALA A 72 -6.63 -17.93 -1.60
N GLU A 73 -7.44 -17.27 -2.43
CA GLU A 73 -7.60 -17.60 -3.84
C GLU A 73 -6.28 -17.44 -4.60
N ARG A 74 -5.55 -16.35 -4.35
CA ARG A 74 -4.24 -16.10 -4.96
C ARG A 74 -3.24 -17.21 -4.65
N VAL A 75 -3.16 -17.64 -3.39
CA VAL A 75 -2.25 -18.71 -2.95
C VAL A 75 -2.70 -20.07 -3.48
N ALA A 76 -4.00 -20.35 -3.49
CA ALA A 76 -4.56 -21.57 -4.10
C ALA A 76 -4.22 -21.69 -5.59
N ASN A 77 -4.16 -20.56 -6.30
CA ASN A 77 -3.74 -20.46 -7.70
C ASN A 77 -2.21 -20.55 -7.90
N GLY A 78 -1.44 -20.86 -6.85
CA GLY A 78 0.02 -21.02 -6.90
C GLY A 78 0.81 -19.70 -6.94
N SER A 79 0.14 -18.55 -6.77
CA SER A 79 0.84 -17.27 -6.65
C SER A 79 1.31 -17.03 -5.22
N PRO A 80 2.42 -16.29 -5.01
CA PRO A 80 2.88 -15.95 -3.66
C PRO A 80 1.85 -15.07 -2.95
N ALA A 81 1.83 -15.16 -1.62
CA ALA A 81 0.97 -14.35 -0.76
C ALA A 81 1.15 -12.84 -1.01
N PRO A 82 0.11 -12.03 -0.80
CA PRO A 82 0.22 -10.57 -0.88
C PRO A 82 1.35 -10.00 0.00
N GLN A 83 2.06 -8.99 -0.51
CA GLN A 83 3.21 -8.38 0.18
C GLN A 83 2.82 -7.72 1.52
N ASP A 84 1.59 -7.25 1.66
CA ASP A 84 1.09 -6.67 2.89
C ASP A 84 0.88 -7.70 4.00
N ILE A 85 0.51 -8.95 3.67
CA ILE A 85 0.52 -10.06 4.64
C ILE A 85 1.94 -10.34 5.11
N GLU A 86 2.92 -10.40 4.20
CA GLU A 86 4.33 -10.56 4.59
C GLU A 86 4.82 -9.39 5.47
N THR A 87 4.32 -8.18 5.21
CA THR A 87 4.61 -7.00 6.05
C THR A 87 4.02 -7.14 7.45
N ALA A 88 2.79 -7.69 7.56
CA ALA A 88 2.15 -8.00 8.83
C ALA A 88 2.89 -9.11 9.59
N VAL A 89 3.34 -10.16 8.91
CA VAL A 89 4.17 -11.22 9.51
C VAL A 89 5.48 -10.65 10.07
N ARG A 90 6.12 -9.70 9.36
CA ARG A 90 7.31 -9.01 9.89
C ARG A 90 7.02 -8.12 11.09
N ALA A 91 5.84 -7.52 11.18
CA ALA A 91 5.44 -6.76 12.37
C ALA A 91 5.09 -7.70 13.54
N ALA A 92 4.53 -8.87 13.25
CA ALA A 92 4.31 -9.93 14.24
C ALA A 92 5.61 -10.53 14.77
N GLU A 93 6.63 -10.67 13.91
CA GLU A 93 7.99 -11.02 14.33
C GLU A 93 8.53 -10.01 15.35
N ASP A 94 8.40 -8.70 15.06
CA ASP A 94 8.82 -7.64 15.97
C ASP A 94 8.10 -7.72 17.32
N HIS A 95 6.78 -7.94 17.28
CA HIS A 95 5.94 -8.09 18.46
C HIS A 95 6.37 -9.30 19.31
N ALA A 96 6.59 -10.46 18.69
CA ALA A 96 7.03 -11.67 19.40
C ALA A 96 8.46 -11.51 19.97
N VAL A 97 9.36 -10.89 19.21
CA VAL A 97 10.72 -10.59 19.66
C VAL A 97 10.70 -9.67 20.88
N ALA A 98 9.85 -8.65 20.89
CA ALA A 98 9.73 -7.72 22.02
C ALA A 98 9.29 -8.43 23.31
N GLN A 99 8.44 -9.44 23.23
CA GLN A 99 7.96 -10.18 24.39
C GLN A 99 8.97 -11.18 24.94
N MET A 100 9.90 -11.64 24.10
CA MET A 100 10.90 -12.66 24.47
C MET A 100 12.25 -12.06 24.86
N ALA A 101 12.53 -10.82 24.46
CA ALA A 101 13.80 -10.17 24.76
C ALA A 101 13.85 -9.69 26.23
N PRO A 102 14.80 -10.17 27.05
CA PRO A 102 14.81 -9.91 28.48
C PRO A 102 15.22 -8.47 28.86
N ASP A 103 16.09 -7.84 28.06
CA ASP A 103 16.76 -6.57 28.39
C ASP A 103 16.43 -5.48 27.37
N ILE A 104 15.15 -5.30 27.05
CA ILE A 104 14.66 -4.16 26.26
C ILE A 104 13.93 -3.16 27.17
N SER A 105 14.07 -1.87 26.88
CA SER A 105 13.31 -0.86 27.63
C SER A 105 11.82 -0.93 27.29
N THR A 106 10.98 -0.36 28.15
CA THR A 106 9.54 -0.24 27.89
C THR A 106 9.25 0.51 26.60
N ASP A 107 10.05 1.53 26.29
CA ASP A 107 9.89 2.36 25.10
C ASP A 107 10.30 1.60 23.83
N GLU A 108 11.41 0.84 23.88
CA GLU A 108 11.84 -0.05 22.80
C GLU A 108 10.81 -1.15 22.53
N ALA A 109 10.28 -1.76 23.59
CA ALA A 109 9.22 -2.76 23.49
C ALA A 109 7.95 -2.17 22.86
N ALA A 110 7.56 -0.97 23.27
CA ALA A 110 6.40 -0.28 22.73
C ALA A 110 6.54 -0.01 21.23
N LEU A 111 7.70 0.43 20.74
CA LEU A 111 7.95 0.65 19.31
C LEU A 111 7.70 -0.63 18.48
N LEU A 112 8.19 -1.78 18.96
CA LEU A 112 8.06 -3.06 18.27
C LEU A 112 6.63 -3.61 18.33
N VAL A 113 5.99 -3.53 19.48
CA VAL A 113 4.61 -3.99 19.70
C VAL A 113 3.60 -3.13 18.92
N PHE A 114 3.76 -1.80 18.95
CA PHE A 114 2.86 -0.87 18.26
C PHE A 114 2.88 -1.02 16.75
N ARG A 115 3.94 -1.57 16.16
CA ARG A 115 4.00 -1.76 14.72
C ARG A 115 2.88 -2.69 14.21
N LEU A 116 2.54 -3.71 14.98
CA LEU A 116 1.43 -4.61 14.65
C LEU A 116 0.07 -4.03 15.09
N GLN A 117 0.02 -3.28 16.19
CA GLN A 117 -1.22 -2.81 16.81
C GLN A 117 -1.73 -1.45 16.28
N ASN A 118 -0.87 -0.60 15.74
CA ASN A 118 -1.24 0.78 15.37
C ASN A 118 -1.33 0.99 13.84
N GLY A 119 -1.69 -0.08 13.13
CA GLY A 119 -1.94 -0.05 11.70
C GLY A 119 -3.41 0.21 11.35
N ARG A 120 -3.75 -0.04 10.09
CA ARG A 120 -5.15 -0.18 9.66
C ARG A 120 -5.27 -1.28 8.61
N ILE A 121 -6.44 -1.92 8.54
CA ILE A 121 -6.80 -2.85 7.47
C ILE A 121 -7.74 -2.13 6.52
N GLU A 122 -7.28 -1.89 5.28
CA GLU A 122 -8.10 -1.35 4.20
C GLU A 122 -8.86 -2.50 3.52
N THR A 123 -10.19 -2.50 3.64
CA THR A 123 -11.02 -3.56 3.04
C THR A 123 -11.01 -3.49 1.51
N ILE A 124 -11.44 -4.55 0.84
CA ILE A 124 -11.56 -4.57 -0.63
C ILE A 124 -12.49 -3.44 -1.11
N GLU A 125 -13.59 -3.20 -0.40
CA GLU A 125 -14.55 -2.13 -0.72
C GLU A 125 -13.92 -0.75 -0.59
N GLU A 126 -13.23 -0.46 0.52
CA GLU A 126 -12.52 0.80 0.73
C GLU A 126 -11.44 1.03 -0.34
N ARG A 127 -10.67 -0.01 -0.65
CA ARG A 127 -9.65 0.01 -1.71
C ARG A 127 -10.27 0.30 -3.07
N ASN A 128 -11.40 -0.33 -3.39
CA ASN A 128 -12.11 -0.15 -4.65
C ASN A 128 -12.77 1.23 -4.75
N ASN A 129 -13.30 1.77 -3.65
CA ASN A 129 -13.82 3.13 -3.59
C ASN A 129 -12.70 4.17 -3.75
N ASN A 130 -11.49 3.85 -3.28
CA ASN A 130 -10.29 4.66 -3.46
C ASN A 130 -9.60 4.45 -4.83
N ARG A 131 -10.11 3.56 -5.70
CA ARG A 131 -9.54 3.39 -7.05
C ARG A 131 -9.82 4.64 -7.87
N ARG A 132 -8.74 5.34 -8.24
CA ARG A 132 -8.83 6.46 -9.17
C ARG A 132 -9.43 6.00 -10.49
N PRO A 133 -10.21 6.85 -11.17
CA PRO A 133 -10.76 6.51 -12.48
C PRO A 133 -9.62 6.10 -13.41
N PRO A 134 -9.80 5.05 -14.23
CA PRO A 134 -8.74 4.57 -15.12
C PRO A 134 -8.27 5.70 -16.05
N LEU A 135 -6.99 5.65 -16.44
CA LEU A 135 -6.39 6.57 -17.40
C LEU A 135 -7.04 6.37 -18.77
N ARG A 136 -8.13 7.09 -19.03
CA ARG A 136 -8.84 7.09 -20.31
C ARG A 136 -8.36 8.26 -21.16
N LEU A 137 -7.98 7.99 -22.41
CA LEU A 137 -7.63 9.03 -23.39
C LEU A 137 -8.79 10.00 -23.69
N SER A 138 -10.02 9.67 -23.32
CA SER A 138 -11.15 10.61 -23.37
C SER A 138 -10.95 11.80 -22.43
N ASN A 139 -10.19 11.64 -21.33
CA ASN A 139 -9.89 12.72 -20.41
C ASN A 139 -8.82 13.66 -21.00
N ARG A 140 -9.13 14.96 -21.04
CA ARG A 140 -8.23 16.01 -21.56
C ARG A 140 -6.87 16.01 -20.84
N HIS A 141 -6.86 15.83 -19.53
CA HIS A 141 -5.62 15.83 -18.73
C HIS A 141 -4.77 14.58 -18.98
N VAL A 142 -5.39 13.44 -19.27
CA VAL A 142 -4.68 12.23 -19.71
C VAL A 142 -4.04 12.43 -21.09
N ARG A 143 -4.73 13.11 -22.02
CA ARG A 143 -4.14 13.53 -23.30
C ARG A 143 -3.00 14.53 -23.11
N THR A 144 -3.11 15.46 -22.17
CA THR A 144 -2.02 16.39 -21.84
C THR A 144 -0.80 15.64 -21.29
N MET A 145 -0.99 14.64 -20.43
CA MET A 145 0.09 13.75 -20.00
C MET A 145 0.75 13.04 -21.19
N ALA A 146 -0.05 12.41 -22.07
CA ALA A 146 0.47 11.72 -23.25
C ALA A 146 1.25 12.67 -24.19
N GLY A 147 0.78 13.91 -24.36
CA GLY A 147 1.48 14.94 -25.13
C GLY A 147 2.82 15.35 -24.51
N GLY A 148 2.87 15.54 -23.18
CA GLY A 148 4.12 15.78 -22.47
C GLY A 148 5.12 14.62 -22.63
N PHE A 149 4.63 13.39 -22.57
CA PHE A 149 5.44 12.19 -22.80
C PHE A 149 5.99 12.12 -24.23
N ALA A 150 5.18 12.45 -25.24
CA ALA A 150 5.62 12.51 -26.63
C ALA A 150 6.71 13.58 -26.84
N ILE A 151 6.60 14.75 -26.20
CA ILE A 151 7.61 15.82 -26.24
C ILE A 151 8.93 15.35 -25.61
N ILE A 152 8.88 14.67 -24.47
CA ILE A 152 10.08 14.08 -23.83
C ILE A 152 10.74 13.09 -24.79
N PHE A 153 9.95 12.18 -25.38
CA PHE A 153 10.47 11.16 -26.29
C PHE A 153 11.13 11.78 -27.52
N LEU A 154 10.49 12.78 -28.14
CA LEU A 154 11.06 13.51 -29.28
C LEU A 154 12.31 14.32 -28.89
N GLY A 155 12.30 14.96 -27.72
CA GLY A 155 13.45 15.70 -27.17
C GLY A 155 14.66 14.82 -26.92
N SER A 156 14.45 13.58 -26.46
CA SER A 156 15.53 12.60 -26.26
C SER A 156 16.21 12.19 -27.57
N GLY A 157 15.47 12.17 -28.69
CA GLY A 157 16.04 11.97 -30.03
C GLY A 157 16.89 13.16 -30.50
N ILE A 158 16.49 14.39 -30.16
CA ILE A 158 17.21 15.63 -30.51
C ILE A 158 18.46 15.82 -29.64
N ALA A 159 18.43 15.35 -28.39
CA ALA A 159 19.58 15.38 -27.48
C ALA A 159 20.79 14.58 -28.02
N GLY A 160 20.56 13.59 -28.90
CA GLY A 160 21.62 12.89 -29.61
C GLY A 160 22.35 13.74 -30.67
N MET A 161 21.81 14.90 -31.05
CA MET A 161 22.39 15.81 -32.04
C MET A 161 22.89 17.12 -31.44
N THR A 162 22.20 17.67 -30.42
CA THR A 162 22.62 18.86 -29.67
C THR A 162 22.13 18.78 -28.22
N ALA A 163 23.07 18.71 -27.27
CA ALA A 163 22.76 18.45 -25.86
C ALA A 163 21.89 19.55 -25.20
N GLU A 164 22.14 20.82 -25.53
CA GLU A 164 21.44 21.95 -24.91
C GLU A 164 19.97 22.06 -25.36
N ALA A 165 19.71 21.90 -26.66
CA ALA A 165 18.35 21.98 -27.21
C ALA A 165 17.51 20.76 -26.79
N GLY A 166 18.09 19.56 -26.77
CA GLY A 166 17.40 18.35 -26.29
C GLY A 166 17.02 18.42 -24.81
N THR A 167 17.86 19.04 -23.99
CA THR A 167 17.59 19.23 -22.56
C THR A 167 16.39 20.17 -22.33
N LEU A 168 16.34 21.31 -23.04
CA LEU A 168 15.21 22.26 -22.92
C LEU A 168 13.87 21.64 -23.34
N VAL A 169 13.85 20.88 -24.45
CA VAL A 169 12.64 20.20 -24.94
C VAL A 169 12.17 19.14 -23.94
N THR A 170 13.10 18.40 -23.35
CA THR A 170 12.80 17.38 -22.33
C THR A 170 12.19 18.01 -21.07
N VAL A 171 12.76 19.13 -20.58
CA VAL A 171 12.22 19.87 -19.42
C VAL A 171 10.83 20.40 -19.71
N ALA A 172 10.59 20.96 -20.90
CA ALA A 172 9.26 21.42 -21.30
C ALA A 172 8.24 20.27 -21.35
N GLY A 173 8.62 19.12 -21.91
CA GLY A 173 7.78 17.92 -21.93
C GLY A 173 7.45 17.39 -20.53
N ALA A 174 8.43 17.39 -19.62
CA ALA A 174 8.24 17.02 -18.21
C ALA A 174 7.26 17.96 -17.50
N ALA A 175 7.36 19.28 -17.73
CA ALA A 175 6.43 20.25 -17.16
C ALA A 175 4.98 20.01 -17.65
N VAL A 176 4.79 19.75 -18.94
CA VAL A 176 3.47 19.42 -19.53
C VAL A 176 2.91 18.13 -18.95
N PHE A 177 3.75 17.09 -18.80
CA PHE A 177 3.35 15.83 -18.18
C PHE A 177 2.91 16.02 -16.73
N VAL A 178 3.71 16.71 -15.92
CA VAL A 178 3.42 16.98 -14.51
C VAL A 178 2.14 17.80 -14.35
N TYR A 179 1.92 18.78 -15.22
CA TYR A 179 0.68 19.56 -15.24
C TYR A 179 -0.55 18.68 -15.52
N GLY A 180 -0.50 17.85 -16.57
CA GLY A 180 -1.57 16.90 -16.88
C GLY A 180 -1.83 15.91 -15.74
N PHE A 181 -0.77 15.41 -15.12
CA PHE A 181 -0.83 14.48 -13.99
C PHE A 181 -1.48 15.11 -12.76
N ARG A 182 -1.07 16.34 -12.40
CA ARG A 182 -1.63 17.07 -11.27
C ARG A 182 -3.12 17.35 -11.45
N LYS A 183 -3.54 17.73 -12.66
CA LYS A 183 -4.96 17.99 -12.98
C LYS A 183 -5.80 16.72 -13.05
N TRP A 184 -5.26 15.62 -13.58
CA TRP A 184 -5.92 14.32 -13.49
C TRP A 184 -6.08 13.85 -12.05
N ARG A 185 -5.06 14.09 -11.19
CA ARG A 185 -5.08 13.74 -9.77
C ARG A 185 -6.09 14.58 -8.95
N SER A 186 -6.38 15.82 -9.34
CA SER A 186 -7.30 16.70 -8.61
C SER A 186 -8.78 16.44 -8.91
N SER A 187 -9.13 15.41 -9.69
CA SER A 187 -10.51 15.07 -10.07
C SER A 187 -11.30 16.18 -10.78
N GLU A 188 -10.63 17.25 -11.22
CA GLU A 188 -11.18 18.26 -12.15
C GLU A 188 -11.34 17.58 -13.51
N THR A 189 -12.37 16.75 -13.64
CA THR A 189 -12.80 16.21 -14.91
C THR A 189 -13.60 17.30 -15.60
N THR A 190 -12.92 18.22 -16.30
CA THR A 190 -13.59 18.99 -17.36
C THR A 190 -13.94 17.99 -18.46
N SER A 191 -15.13 17.41 -18.34
CA SER A 191 -15.85 16.73 -19.40
C SER A 191 -15.72 17.59 -20.67
N ASN A 192 -15.17 17.01 -21.73
CA ASN A 192 -15.07 17.65 -23.04
C ASN A 192 -16.40 17.57 -23.82
N ILE A 193 -17.50 17.15 -23.17
CA ILE A 193 -18.84 17.23 -23.73
C ILE A 193 -19.31 18.66 -23.46
N PRO A 194 -19.53 19.50 -24.49
CA PRO A 194 -20.16 20.78 -24.26
C PRO A 194 -21.54 20.50 -23.65
N GLU A 195 -21.81 21.05 -22.46
CA GLU A 195 -23.14 21.14 -21.90
C GLU A 195 -23.99 22.04 -22.81
N VAL A 196 -24.40 21.51 -23.95
CA VAL A 196 -25.50 22.08 -24.73
C VAL A 196 -26.75 21.40 -24.23
N SER A 197 -27.48 22.14 -23.41
CA SER A 197 -28.88 21.93 -23.10
C SER A 197 -29.69 21.78 -24.40
N VAL A 198 -30.07 20.55 -24.74
CA VAL A 198 -31.29 20.30 -25.52
C VAL A 198 -32.10 19.24 -24.79
N PHE A 199 -33.14 19.71 -24.11
CA PHE A 199 -34.25 18.89 -23.67
C PHE A 199 -34.86 18.16 -24.89
N ARG A 200 -34.76 16.84 -24.92
CA ARG A 200 -35.84 15.95 -25.41
C ARG A 200 -35.60 14.52 -24.91
N GLY A 201 -36.36 14.14 -23.89
CA GLY A 201 -36.75 12.76 -23.59
C GLY A 201 -35.63 11.73 -23.42
N GLY A 202 -34.94 11.75 -22.27
CA GLY A 202 -34.04 10.66 -21.88
C GLY A 202 -33.58 10.87 -20.44
N LYS A 203 -33.82 9.87 -19.58
CA LYS A 203 -33.62 9.92 -18.12
C LYS A 203 -32.27 10.55 -17.74
N ILE A 204 -32.32 11.65 -16.99
CA ILE A 204 -31.17 12.11 -16.21
C ILE A 204 -30.92 11.06 -15.14
N LYS A 205 -29.88 10.22 -15.31
CA LYS A 205 -29.31 9.50 -14.18
C LYS A 205 -28.56 10.52 -13.34
N SER A 206 -29.16 10.93 -12.23
CA SER A 206 -28.39 11.43 -11.11
C SER A 206 -27.56 10.27 -10.57
N GLU A 207 -26.29 10.18 -10.95
CA GLU A 207 -25.27 9.63 -10.04
C GLU A 207 -25.06 10.76 -9.03
N GLY A 208 -25.94 10.90 -8.04
CA GLY A 208 -25.83 10.10 -6.84
C GLY A 208 -24.89 10.82 -5.88
N ARG A 209 -25.28 12.04 -5.47
CA ARG A 209 -24.93 12.55 -4.16
C ARG A 209 -25.66 11.68 -3.13
N THR A 210 -24.90 11.13 -2.20
CA THR A 210 -25.33 10.87 -0.82
C THR A 210 -24.12 11.28 0.00
N GLN A 211 -24.01 12.52 0.49
CA GLN A 211 -24.68 13.08 1.67
C GLN A 211 -24.74 12.11 2.86
N LEU A 212 -23.89 12.44 3.85
CA LEU A 212 -23.89 12.15 5.29
C LEU A 212 -24.06 10.70 5.75
#